data_AF-A0A365YAF9-F1
#
_entry.id   AF-A0A365YAF9-F1
#
_cell.length_a   1.000
_cell.length_b   1.000
_cell.length_c   1.000
_cell.angle_alpha   90.00
_cell.angle_beta   90.00
_cell.angle_gamma   90.00
#
_symmetry.space_group_name_H-M   'P 1'
#
loop_
_entity.id
_entity.type
_entity.pdbx_description
1 polymer ?
#
loop_
_entity_poly.entity_id
_entity_poly.type
_entity_poly.pdbx_seq_one_letter_code
_entity_poly.pdbx_strand_id
1 'polypeptide(L)'
;MSLGADDTARLVQSLQHHSGSRPARVLINVSGLSNVCPEVAGVLSSNSRPTRLAFLGESLMDEVLAGFILPELDDAITSRYFTARAAALAYLGQR
;
A
#
# COMPACT_ATOMS: atom_id res chain seq x y z
N MET A 1 -1.83 -10.64 -12.05
CA MET A 1 -0.48 -10.02 -12.12
C MET A 1 0.20 -10.25 -10.78
N SER A 2 1.51 -10.47 -10.75
CA SER A 2 2.28 -10.65 -9.51
C SER A 2 3.10 -9.39 -9.27
N LEU A 3 3.05 -8.81 -8.07
CA LEU A 3 3.95 -7.74 -7.67
C LEU A 3 5.28 -8.38 -7.20
N GLY A 4 6.30 -8.33 -8.05
CA GLY A 4 7.65 -8.78 -7.71
C GLY A 4 8.46 -7.70 -6.98
N ALA A 5 9.65 -8.07 -6.48
CA ALA A 5 10.55 -7.15 -5.79
C ALA A 5 10.93 -5.92 -6.66
N ASP A 6 11.16 -6.14 -7.97
CA ASP A 6 11.51 -5.06 -8.91
C ASP A 6 10.38 -4.06 -9.14
N ASP A 7 9.13 -4.53 -9.28
CA ASP A 7 7.96 -3.66 -9.43
C ASP A 7 7.73 -2.83 -8.16
N THR A 8 8.03 -3.42 -7.01
CA THR A 8 7.91 -2.76 -5.72
C THR A 8 8.98 -1.69 -5.52
N ALA A 9 10.22 -1.95 -5.93
CA ALA A 9 11.30 -0.96 -5.90
C ALA A 9 10.96 0.26 -6.77
N ARG A 10 10.38 0.03 -7.96
CA ARG A 10 9.93 1.11 -8.86
C ARG A 10 8.76 1.92 -8.29
N LEU A 11 7.86 1.26 -7.57
CA LEU A 11 6.77 1.93 -6.84
C LEU A 11 7.34 2.86 -5.77
N VAL A 12 8.29 2.38 -4.96
CA VAL A 12 8.95 3.20 -3.92
C VAL A 12 9.68 4.38 -4.53
N GLN A 13 10.43 4.16 -5.60
CA GLN A 13 11.12 5.26 -6.29
C GLN A 13 10.13 6.32 -6.81
N SER A 14 8.98 5.89 -7.35
CA SER A 14 7.92 6.81 -7.78
C SER A 14 7.32 7.57 -6.60
N LEU A 15 7.07 6.90 -5.46
CA LEU A 15 6.54 7.53 -4.25
C LEU A 15 7.49 8.58 -3.68
N GLN A 16 8.80 8.30 -3.67
CA GLN A 16 9.84 9.24 -3.25
C GLN A 16 9.88 10.47 -4.17
N HIS A 17 9.86 10.24 -5.48
CA HIS A 17 9.90 11.32 -6.46
C HIS A 17 8.70 12.27 -6.34
N HIS A 18 7.51 11.74 -6.07
CA HIS A 18 6.27 12.53 -5.98
C HIS A 18 6.03 13.16 -4.60
N SER A 19 6.49 12.52 -3.52
CA SER A 19 6.23 13.00 -2.15
C SER A 19 7.32 13.94 -1.63
N GLY A 20 8.52 13.91 -2.21
CA GLY A 20 9.65 14.71 -1.78
C GLY A 20 9.95 14.51 -0.28
N SER A 21 9.96 15.60 0.49
CA SER A 21 10.19 15.56 1.94
C SER A 21 8.91 15.43 2.78
N ARG A 22 7.72 15.42 2.16
CA ARG A 22 6.44 15.43 2.87
C ARG A 22 5.93 14.01 3.13
N PRO A 23 5.13 13.82 4.19
CA PRO A 23 4.54 12.53 4.42
C PRO A 23 3.53 12.18 3.33
N ALA A 24 3.69 11.00 2.73
CA ALA A 24 2.87 10.52 1.63
C ALA A 24 1.57 9.88 2.15
N ARG A 25 0.48 10.05 1.39
CA ARG A 25 -0.77 9.32 1.60
C ARG A 25 -1.05 8.55 0.32
N VAL A 26 -1.03 7.22 0.40
CA VAL A 26 -1.00 6.37 -0.79
C VAL A 26 -2.23 5.49 -0.84
N LEU A 27 -2.89 5.49 -1.99
CA LEU A 27 -3.91 4.50 -2.34
C LEU A 27 -3.25 3.40 -3.17
N ILE A 28 -3.25 2.18 -2.67
CA ILE A 28 -2.68 1.00 -3.34
C ILE A 28 -3.85 0.15 -3.84
N ASN A 29 -4.01 0.02 -5.14
CA ASN A 29 -4.99 -0.91 -5.71
C ASN A 29 -4.39 -2.31 -5.73
N VAL A 30 -5.03 -3.25 -5.02
CA VAL A 30 -4.63 -4.67 -4.94
C VAL A 30 -5.58 -5.60 -5.68
N SER A 31 -6.61 -5.06 -6.33
CA SER A 31 -7.61 -5.84 -7.06
C SER A 31 -6.96 -6.66 -8.19
N GLY A 32 -7.23 -7.96 -8.23
CA GLY A 32 -6.74 -8.85 -9.29
C GLY A 32 -5.26 -9.24 -9.13
N LEU A 33 -4.67 -8.99 -7.96
CA LEU A 33 -3.41 -9.60 -7.58
C LEU A 33 -3.64 -11.07 -7.26
N SER A 34 -2.84 -11.93 -7.88
CA SER A 34 -2.89 -13.38 -7.65
C SER A 34 -1.91 -13.83 -6.57
N ASN A 35 -0.93 -12.99 -6.25
CA ASN A 35 0.07 -13.24 -5.21
C ASN A 35 0.71 -11.91 -4.77
N VAL A 36 1.18 -11.85 -3.53
CA VAL A 36 1.96 -10.72 -3.01
C VAL A 36 3.23 -11.25 -2.35
N CYS A 37 4.38 -10.77 -2.81
CA CYS A 37 5.66 -11.12 -2.20
C CYS A 37 5.78 -10.47 -0.80
N PRO A 38 6.16 -11.22 0.25
CA PRO A 38 6.34 -10.67 1.61
C PRO A 38 7.35 -9.50 1.66
N GLU A 39 8.34 -9.53 0.76
CA GLU A 39 9.36 -8.50 0.59
C GLU A 39 8.78 -7.11 0.30
N VAL A 40 7.54 -7.05 -0.21
CA VAL A 40 6.83 -5.79 -0.48
C VAL A 40 6.69 -4.94 0.78
N ALA A 41 6.38 -5.57 1.91
CA ALA A 41 6.18 -4.85 3.15
C ALA A 41 7.49 -4.26 3.69
N GLY A 42 8.59 -5.01 3.63
CA GLY A 42 9.92 -4.50 3.97
C GLY A 42 10.35 -3.32 3.09
N VAL A 43 9.98 -3.34 1.81
CA VAL A 43 10.25 -2.23 0.88
C VAL A 43 9.38 -1.01 1.18
N LEU A 44 8.12 -1.18 1.56
CA LEU A 44 7.23 -0.09 2.00
C LEU A 44 7.66 0.53 3.34
N SER A 45 8.17 -0.30 4.25
CA SER A 45 8.63 0.08 5.60
C SER A 45 10.00 0.75 5.62
N SER A 46 10.95 0.27 4.80
CA SER A 46 12.34 0.75 4.78
C SER A 46 12.52 2.22 4.36
N ASN A 47 11.49 2.86 3.81
CA ASN A 47 11.55 4.22 3.26
C ASN A 47 10.55 5.16 3.93
N SER A 48 10.55 5.15 5.27
CA SER A 48 9.71 5.95 6.15
C SER A 48 9.56 7.41 5.71
N ARG A 49 8.47 7.71 4.97
CA ARG A 49 7.50 8.80 5.20
C ARG A 49 6.05 8.56 4.67
N PRO A 50 5.55 7.37 4.26
CA PRO A 50 4.09 7.23 4.11
C PRO A 50 3.43 7.18 5.49
N THR A 51 2.68 8.21 5.88
CA THR A 51 1.95 8.18 7.17
C THR A 51 0.69 7.32 7.08
N ARG A 52 0.17 7.13 5.86
CA ARG A 52 -1.12 6.46 5.65
C ARG A 52 -1.20 5.72 4.32
N LEU A 53 -1.49 4.43 4.39
CA LEU A 53 -1.72 3.54 3.25
C LEU A 53 -3.17 3.06 3.24
N ALA A 54 -3.86 3.20 2.11
CA ALA A 54 -5.16 2.57 1.90
C ALA A 54 -5.03 1.50 0.83
N PHE A 55 -5.32 0.25 1.18
CA PHE A 55 -5.38 -0.87 0.23
C PHE A 55 -6.81 -0.97 -0.29
N LEU A 56 -6.99 -0.91 -1.61
CA LEU A 56 -8.28 -1.00 -2.27
C LEU A 56 -8.34 -2.30 -3.08
N GLY A 57 -9.26 -3.19 -2.71
CA GLY A 57 -9.54 -4.44 -3.42
C GLY A 57 -11.01 -4.55 -3.81
N GLU A 58 -11.35 -5.63 -4.53
CA GLU A 58 -12.72 -5.90 -5.00
C GLU A 58 -13.25 -7.24 -4.50
N SER A 59 -12.39 -8.10 -3.94
CA SER A 59 -12.73 -9.46 -3.53
C SER A 59 -12.27 -9.80 -2.12
N LEU A 60 -12.84 -10.88 -1.57
CA LEU A 60 -12.40 -11.47 -0.30
C LEU A 60 -10.95 -11.95 -0.37
N MET A 61 -10.49 -12.37 -1.56
CA MET A 61 -9.10 -12.78 -1.77
C MET A 61 -8.15 -11.59 -1.62
N ASP A 62 -8.53 -10.42 -2.13
CA ASP A 62 -7.72 -9.21 -2.00
C ASP A 62 -7.60 -8.75 -0.54
N GLU A 63 -8.65 -8.96 0.27
CA GLU A 63 -8.63 -8.71 1.71
C GLU A 63 -7.65 -9.63 2.44
N VAL A 64 -7.67 -10.92 2.10
CA VAL A 64 -6.75 -11.91 2.64
C VAL A 64 -5.30 -11.57 2.27
N LEU A 65 -5.06 -11.20 1.00
CA LEU A 65 -3.74 -10.78 0.54
C LEU A 65 -3.26 -9.50 1.27
N ALA A 66 -4.14 -8.52 1.46
CA ALA A 66 -3.82 -7.35 2.27
C ALA A 66 -3.47 -7.75 3.72
N GLY A 67 -4.19 -8.72 4.30
CA GLY A 67 -3.92 -9.27 5.63
C GLY A 67 -2.53 -9.88 5.80
N PHE A 68 -1.86 -10.31 4.73
CA PHE A 68 -0.46 -10.74 4.78
C PHE A 68 0.55 -9.58 4.72
N ILE A 69 0.18 -8.47 4.10
CA ILE A 69 1.05 -7.29 3.96
C ILE A 69 1.01 -6.43 5.22
N LEU A 70 -0.20 -6.20 5.75
CA LEU A 70 -0.44 -5.25 6.82
C LEU A 70 0.41 -5.48 8.08
N PRO A 71 0.61 -6.72 8.57
CA PRO A 71 1.39 -6.98 9.78
C PRO A 71 2.89 -6.75 9.62
N GLU A 72 3.39 -6.74 8.39
CA GLU A 72 4.81 -6.56 8.06
C GLU A 72 5.17 -5.07 7.82
N LEU A 73 4.18 -4.17 7.95
CA LEU A 73 4.40 -2.73 7.86
C LEU A 73 4.94 -2.18 9.18
N ASP A 74 5.84 -1.20 9.08
CA ASP A 74 6.35 -0.44 10.23
C ASP A 74 5.21 0.20 11.03
N ASP A 75 5.28 0.16 12.35
CA ASP A 75 4.28 0.73 13.28
C ASP A 75 4.01 2.23 13.04
N ALA A 76 4.96 2.96 12.44
CA ALA A 76 4.80 4.36 12.05
C ALA A 76 3.83 4.56 10.86
N ILE A 77 3.47 3.48 10.15
CA ILE A 77 2.60 3.49 8.97
C ILE A 77 1.20 3.08 9.38
N THR A 78 0.25 4.02 9.33
CA THR A 78 -1.16 3.64 9.47
C THR A 78 -1.67 3.02 8.17
N SER A 79 -2.28 1.84 8.24
CA SER A 79 -2.71 1.11 7.06
C SER A 79 -4.10 0.49 7.24
N ARG A 80 -4.89 0.43 6.17
CA ARG A 80 -6.23 -0.20 6.21
C ARG A 80 -6.68 -0.68 4.82
N TYR A 81 -7.40 -1.79 4.80
CA TYR A 81 -8.07 -2.33 3.60
C TYR A 81 -9.49 -1.76 3.43
N PHE A 82 -9.88 -1.56 2.17
CA PHE A 82 -11.17 -1.05 1.75
C PHE A 82 -11.64 -1.76 0.48
N THR A 83 -12.96 -1.89 0.34
CA THR A 83 -13.62 -2.35 -0.90
C THR A 83 -14.28 -1.21 -1.68
N ALA A 84 -14.31 0.00 -1.10
CA ALA A 84 -14.92 1.18 -1.70
C ALA A 84 -13.90 2.31 -1.85
N ARG A 85 -13.67 2.76 -3.09
CA ARG A 85 -12.71 3.82 -3.41
C ARG A 85 -12.98 5.12 -2.65
N ALA A 86 -14.25 5.52 -2.52
CA ALA A 86 -14.64 6.73 -1.80
C ALA A 86 -14.25 6.66 -0.31
N ALA A 87 -14.43 5.51 0.34
CA ALA A 87 -14.03 5.31 1.72
C ALA A 87 -12.51 5.33 1.90
N ALA A 88 -11.77 4.71 0.97
CA ALA A 88 -10.32 4.71 0.97
C ALA A 88 -9.74 6.13 0.83
N LEU A 89 -10.30 6.95 -0.07
CA LEU A 89 -9.90 8.35 -0.24
C LEU A 89 -10.24 9.20 0.97
N ALA A 90 -11.43 9.04 1.54
CA ALA A 90 -11.83 9.73 2.76
C ALA A 90 -10.88 9.38 3.92
N TYR A 91 -10.47 8.12 4.05
CA TYR A 91 -9.46 7.69 5.01
C TYR A 91 -8.11 8.36 4.78
N LEU A 92 -7.70 8.58 3.53
CA LEU A 92 -6.51 9.35 3.17
C LEU A 92 -6.70 10.87 3.32
N GLY A 93 -7.86 11.34 3.80
CA GLY A 93 -8.16 12.76 3.96
C GLY A 93 -8.24 13.52 2.63
N GLN A 94 -8.54 12.81 1.55
CA GLN A 94 -8.91 13.38 0.25
C GLN A 94 -10.44 13.43 0.20
N ARG A 95 -11.00 14.63 -0.05
CA ARG A 95 -12.46 14.84 -0.23
C ARG A 95 -12.81 14.83 -1.70
#